data_AF-A0A932TXJ2-F1
#
_entry.id   AF-A0A932TXJ2-F1
#
_cell.length_a   1.000
_cell.length_b   1.000
_cell.length_c   1.000
_cell.angle_alpha   90.00
_cell.angle_beta   90.00
_cell.angle_gamma   90.00
#
_symmetry.space_group_name_H-M   'P 1'
#
loop_
_entity.id
_entity.type
_entity.pdbx_description
1 polymer ?
#
loop_
_entity_poly.entity_id
_entity_poly.type
_entity_poly.pdbx_seq_one_letter_code
_entity_poly.pdbx_strand_id
1 'polypeptide(L)'
;MGNWLFIAAAFLLTAPALALRFGLHVESPAAQAALFGLAILGAAFLLSWGAEVAQMDISQALALAFLAFIAVLPEYAVDLYFAWSAGQQAGTAAGAQYASYTTANMTGANRLLIGFGWPLVFFLFWLKQRRRQGPVLHLEPVHYLELSYLALATFYSFFILIKGLDLVDSFVLIALFIFYVLRASRASVEEPELVGPAR
;
A
#
# COMPACT_ATOMS: atom_id res chain seq x y z
N MET A 1 17.51 10.35 -22.54
CA MET A 1 16.95 11.63 -22.07
C MET A 1 15.85 11.27 -21.10
N GLY A 2 16.11 11.37 -19.79
CA GLY A 2 15.17 10.92 -18.75
C GLY A 2 13.82 11.61 -18.89
N ASN A 3 12.73 10.89 -18.63
CA ASN A 3 11.37 11.42 -18.75
C ASN A 3 11.03 12.36 -17.59
N TRP A 4 11.69 13.53 -17.53
CA TRP A 4 11.43 14.61 -16.57
C TRP A 4 9.97 15.07 -16.56
N LEU A 5 9.24 14.86 -17.66
CA LEU A 5 7.81 15.11 -17.76
C LEU A 5 6.98 14.31 -16.74
N PHE A 6 7.33 13.05 -16.49
CA PHE A 6 6.60 12.24 -15.50
C PHE A 6 6.85 12.73 -14.07
N ILE A 7 8.09 13.09 -13.76
CA ILE A 7 8.47 13.66 -12.46
C ILE A 7 7.75 15.00 -12.24
N ALA A 8 7.79 15.89 -13.24
CA ALA A 8 7.11 17.17 -13.19
C ALA A 8 5.59 17.00 -13.05
N ALA A 9 4.97 16.09 -13.79
CA ALA A 9 3.54 15.79 -13.68
C ALA A 9 3.17 15.29 -12.28
N ALA A 10 3.91 14.33 -11.74
CA ALA A 10 3.67 13.81 -10.39
C ALA A 10 3.83 14.89 -9.31
N PHE A 11 4.81 15.78 -9.46
CA PHE A 11 4.99 16.93 -8.57
C PHE A 11 3.83 17.92 -8.69
N LEU A 12 3.39 18.24 -9.91
CA LEU A 12 2.24 19.12 -10.16
C LEU A 12 0.94 18.59 -9.57
N LEU A 13 0.75 17.27 -9.51
CA LEU A 13 -0.40 16.66 -8.82
C LEU A 13 -0.44 16.99 -7.32
N THR A 14 0.70 17.27 -6.69
CA THR A 14 0.78 17.64 -5.27
C THR A 14 0.48 19.11 -5.01
N ALA A 15 0.68 19.97 -6.01
CA ALA A 15 0.61 21.43 -5.84
C ALA A 15 -0.76 21.94 -5.35
N PRO A 16 -1.92 21.44 -5.83
CA PRO A 16 -3.22 21.91 -5.35
C PRO A 16 -3.43 21.68 -3.84
N ALA A 17 -3.02 20.51 -3.32
CA ALA A 17 -3.14 20.22 -1.89
C ALA A 17 -2.21 21.09 -1.04
N LEU A 18 -1.00 21.39 -1.54
CA LEU A 18 -0.10 22.35 -0.90
C LEU A 18 -0.71 23.75 -0.88
N ALA A 19 -1.31 24.20 -1.98
CA ALA A 19 -2.01 25.48 -2.03
C ALA A 19 -3.15 25.55 -1.00
N LEU A 20 -3.95 24.48 -0.87
CA LEU A 20 -4.97 24.37 0.18
C LEU A 20 -4.36 24.48 1.58
N ARG A 21 -3.25 23.77 1.82
CA ARG A 21 -2.55 23.79 3.11
C ARG A 21 -2.02 25.17 3.48
N PHE A 22 -1.62 25.98 2.49
CA PHE A 22 -1.05 27.32 2.70
C PHE A 22 -2.05 28.47 2.58
N GLY A 23 -3.36 28.19 2.52
CA GLY A 23 -4.40 29.20 2.70
C GLY A 23 -5.42 29.32 1.57
N LEU A 24 -5.26 28.58 0.47
CA LEU A 24 -6.32 28.50 -0.53
C LEU A 24 -7.53 27.77 0.05
N HIS A 25 -8.70 28.40 0.00
CA HIS A 25 -9.93 27.81 0.52
C HIS A 25 -10.78 27.22 -0.60
N VAL A 26 -11.25 25.99 -0.40
CA VAL A 26 -12.25 25.35 -1.24
C VAL A 26 -13.37 24.92 -0.31
N GLU A 27 -14.58 25.44 -0.50
CA GLU A 27 -15.68 25.19 0.45
C GLU A 27 -16.19 23.75 0.41
N SER A 28 -16.12 23.09 -0.75
CA SER A 28 -16.64 21.73 -0.92
C SER A 28 -15.72 20.68 -0.28
N PRO A 29 -16.20 19.91 0.71
CA PRO A 29 -15.41 18.84 1.32
C PRO A 29 -15.02 17.75 0.32
N ALA A 30 -15.91 17.44 -0.64
CA ALA A 30 -15.64 16.47 -1.69
C ALA A 30 -14.51 16.94 -2.62
N ALA A 31 -14.49 18.23 -2.96
CA ALA A 31 -13.41 18.80 -3.76
C ALA A 31 -12.08 18.80 -3.00
N GLN A 32 -12.09 19.15 -1.70
CA GLN A 32 -10.89 19.03 -0.87
C GLN A 32 -10.36 17.58 -0.84
N ALA A 33 -11.24 16.61 -0.60
CA ALA A 33 -10.88 15.18 -0.59
C ALA A 33 -10.26 14.74 -1.91
N ALA A 34 -10.82 15.16 -3.05
CA ALA A 34 -10.26 14.86 -4.37
C ALA A 34 -8.87 15.49 -4.56
N LEU A 35 -8.68 16.75 -4.14
CA LEU A 35 -7.40 17.46 -4.28
C LEU A 35 -6.30 16.86 -3.38
N PHE A 36 -6.62 16.51 -2.14
CA PHE A 36 -5.70 15.77 -1.27
C PHE A 36 -5.41 14.37 -1.80
N GLY A 37 -6.42 13.67 -2.35
CA GLY A 37 -6.24 12.37 -2.99
C GLY A 37 -5.30 12.42 -4.20
N LEU A 38 -5.40 13.44 -5.05
CA LEU A 38 -4.48 13.66 -6.16
C LEU A 38 -3.05 13.90 -5.68
N ALA A 39 -2.88 14.64 -4.58
CA ALA A 39 -1.56 14.85 -4.01
C ALA A 39 -0.97 13.57 -3.42
N ILE A 40 -1.78 12.74 -2.76
CA ILE A 40 -1.38 11.41 -2.29
C ILE A 40 -0.95 10.53 -3.47
N LEU A 41 -1.69 10.55 -4.58
CA LEU A 41 -1.35 9.81 -5.80
C LEU A 41 -0.02 10.29 -6.41
N GLY A 42 0.17 11.60 -6.55
CA GLY A 42 1.42 12.18 -7.05
C GLY A 42 2.62 11.83 -6.15
N ALA A 43 2.45 11.94 -4.83
CA ALA A 43 3.47 11.55 -3.86
C ALA A 43 3.78 10.05 -3.92
N ALA A 44 2.79 9.18 -4.10
CA ALA A 44 2.99 7.74 -4.24
C ALA A 44 3.89 7.41 -5.44
N PHE A 45 3.65 8.02 -6.61
CA PHE A 45 4.53 7.85 -7.78
C PHE A 45 5.96 8.33 -7.52
N LEU A 46 6.12 9.52 -6.92
CA LEU A 46 7.44 10.06 -6.59
C LEU A 46 8.19 9.14 -5.60
N LEU A 47 7.49 8.63 -4.59
CA LEU A 47 8.05 7.70 -3.61
C LEU A 47 8.42 6.36 -4.25
N SER A 48 7.58 5.80 -5.12
CA SER A 48 7.88 4.56 -5.84
C SER A 48 9.11 4.71 -6.74
N TRP A 49 9.22 5.80 -7.51
CA TRP A 49 10.40 6.05 -8.34
C TRP A 49 11.65 6.34 -7.52
N GLY A 50 11.52 7.07 -6.40
CA GLY A 50 12.62 7.28 -5.47
C GLY A 50 13.11 5.96 -4.85
N ALA A 51 12.18 5.08 -4.47
CA ALA A 51 12.49 3.75 -3.95
C ALA A 51 13.21 2.89 -4.99
N GLU A 52 12.75 2.93 -6.24
CA GLU A 52 13.33 2.20 -7.37
C GLU A 52 14.79 2.62 -7.64
N VAL A 53 15.08 3.92 -7.62
CA VAL A 53 16.46 4.43 -7.73
C VAL A 53 17.29 4.00 -6.52
N ALA A 54 16.73 4.08 -5.30
CA ALA A 54 17.44 3.68 -4.10
C ALA A 54 17.82 2.18 -4.09
N GLN A 55 17.14 1.33 -4.86
CA GLN A 55 17.49 -0.10 -5.00
C GLN A 55 18.89 -0.30 -5.59
N MET A 56 19.40 0.66 -6.35
CA MET A 56 20.74 0.63 -6.92
C MET A 56 21.84 0.71 -5.85
N ASP A 57 21.52 1.27 -4.68
CA ASP A 57 22.50 1.63 -3.64
C ASP A 57 22.41 0.74 -2.39
N ILE A 58 21.43 -0.16 -2.30
CA ILE A 58 21.20 -1.02 -1.12
C ILE A 58 21.13 -2.50 -1.48
N SER A 59 21.18 -3.36 -0.47
CA SER A 59 21.02 -4.79 -0.70
C SER A 59 19.64 -5.07 -1.30
N GLN A 60 19.61 -5.99 -2.23
CA GLN A 60 18.45 -6.34 -3.02
C GLN A 60 17.25 -6.80 -2.17
N ALA A 61 17.52 -7.58 -1.10
CA ALA A 61 16.49 -8.03 -0.17
C ALA A 61 15.84 -6.82 0.54
N LEU A 62 16.67 -5.84 0.91
CA LEU A 62 16.24 -4.61 1.55
C LEU A 62 15.47 -3.72 0.56
N ALA A 63 15.92 -3.66 -0.70
CA ALA A 63 15.26 -2.97 -1.79
C ALA A 63 13.85 -3.48 -2.06
N LEU A 64 13.66 -4.80 -2.13
CA LEU A 64 12.35 -5.40 -2.34
C LEU A 64 11.40 -5.13 -1.16
N ALA A 65 11.90 -5.28 0.07
CA ALA A 65 11.12 -5.00 1.28
C ALA A 65 10.71 -3.52 1.37
N PHE A 66 11.63 -2.58 1.10
CA PHE A 66 11.32 -1.15 1.07
C PHE A 66 10.36 -0.80 -0.06
N LEU A 67 10.55 -1.33 -1.26
CA LEU A 67 9.66 -1.06 -2.38
C LEU A 67 8.23 -1.54 -2.09
N ALA A 68 8.10 -2.76 -1.56
CA ALA A 68 6.80 -3.31 -1.17
C ALA A 68 6.13 -2.44 -0.10
N PHE A 69 6.88 -1.98 0.92
CA PHE A 69 6.35 -1.10 1.96
C PHE A 69 5.98 0.29 1.42
N ILE A 70 6.83 0.89 0.59
CA ILE A 70 6.61 2.21 -0.01
C ILE A 70 5.41 2.21 -0.96
N ALA A 71 5.20 1.12 -1.70
CA ALA A 71 4.07 1.00 -2.62
C ALA A 71 2.70 1.09 -1.91
N VAL A 72 2.62 0.74 -0.63
CA VAL A 72 1.39 0.78 0.17
C VAL A 72 1.42 1.85 1.27
N LEU A 73 2.46 2.69 1.31
CA LEU A 73 2.63 3.75 2.30
C LEU A 73 1.45 4.75 2.36
N PRO A 74 0.85 5.16 1.22
CA PRO A 74 -0.36 5.97 1.22
C PRO A 74 -1.52 5.37 2.03
N GLU A 75 -1.71 4.05 1.94
CA GLU A 75 -2.75 3.34 2.67
C GLU A 75 -2.49 3.39 4.17
N TYR A 76 -1.25 3.09 4.58
CA TYR A 76 -0.82 3.20 5.98
C TYR A 76 -0.97 4.62 6.53
N ALA A 77 -0.68 5.65 5.73
CA ALA A 77 -0.81 7.03 6.18
C ALA A 77 -2.27 7.41 6.50
N VAL A 78 -3.21 7.00 5.66
CA VAL A 78 -4.65 7.24 5.89
C VAL A 78 -5.17 6.43 7.07
N ASP A 79 -4.78 5.16 7.17
CA ASP A 79 -5.25 4.28 8.26
C ASP A 79 -4.70 4.73 9.63
N LEU A 80 -3.43 5.12 9.69
CA LEU A 80 -2.82 5.73 10.89
C LEU A 80 -3.49 7.04 11.26
N TYR A 81 -3.89 7.87 10.29
CA TYR A 81 -4.62 9.09 10.57
C TYR A 81 -5.97 8.80 11.25
N PHE A 82 -6.73 7.81 10.77
CA PHE A 82 -7.98 7.42 11.42
C PHE A 82 -7.74 6.83 12.82
N ALA A 83 -6.76 5.94 12.97
CA ALA A 83 -6.43 5.33 14.26
C ALA A 83 -5.99 6.39 15.29
N TRP A 84 -5.13 7.32 14.87
CA TRP A 84 -4.65 8.42 15.70
C TRP A 84 -5.79 9.37 16.08
N SER A 85 -6.67 9.71 15.13
CA SER A 85 -7.84 10.57 15.36
C SER A 85 -8.85 9.92 16.31
N ALA A 86 -9.02 8.60 16.22
CA ALA A 86 -9.83 7.83 17.17
C ALA A 86 -9.27 7.90 18.58
N GLY A 87 -7.94 7.72 18.73
CA GLY A 87 -7.25 7.78 20.02
C GLY A 87 -7.33 9.16 20.68
N GLN A 88 -7.12 10.25 19.93
CA GLN A 88 -7.22 11.62 20.46
C GLN A 88 -8.63 11.98 20.95
N GLN A 89 -9.67 11.33 20.42
CA GLN A 89 -11.08 11.58 20.73
C GLN A 89 -11.72 10.42 21.51
N ALA A 90 -10.90 9.63 22.21
CA ALA A 90 -11.36 8.47 22.97
C ALA A 90 -12.48 8.84 23.97
N GLY A 91 -13.52 8.01 24.02
CA GLY A 91 -14.70 8.24 24.87
C GLY A 91 -15.77 9.16 24.27
N THR A 92 -15.56 9.70 23.07
CA THR A 92 -16.57 10.50 22.35
C THR A 92 -17.22 9.71 21.21
N ALA A 93 -18.40 10.16 20.76
CA ALA A 93 -19.06 9.58 19.58
C ALA A 93 -18.20 9.71 18.31
N ALA A 94 -17.49 10.84 18.15
CA ALA A 94 -16.57 11.05 17.03
C ALA A 94 -15.39 10.07 17.06
N GLY A 95 -14.81 9.81 18.24
CA GLY A 95 -13.75 8.82 18.41
C GLY A 95 -14.20 7.40 18.02
N ALA A 96 -15.41 7.00 18.42
CA ALA A 96 -15.99 5.71 18.03
C ALA A 96 -16.22 5.59 16.51
N GLN A 97 -16.60 6.69 15.86
CA GLN A 97 -16.73 6.77 14.40
C GLN A 97 -15.37 6.63 13.70
N TYR A 98 -14.33 7.33 14.16
CA TYR A 98 -12.97 7.17 13.62
C TYR A 98 -12.39 5.78 13.84
N ALA A 99 -12.69 5.13 14.97
CA ALA A 99 -12.31 3.73 15.20
C ALA A 99 -12.97 2.81 14.16
N SER A 100 -14.26 3.03 13.88
CA SER A 100 -14.99 2.29 12.84
C SER A 100 -14.40 2.55 11.44
N TYR A 101 -13.99 3.78 11.14
CA TYR A 101 -13.31 4.13 9.89
C TYR A 101 -11.96 3.45 9.73
N THR A 102 -11.20 3.33 10.81
CA THR A 102 -9.92 2.61 10.80
C THR A 102 -10.12 1.15 10.39
N THR A 103 -11.03 0.43 11.05
CA THR A 103 -11.27 -0.99 10.71
C THR A 103 -11.92 -1.15 9.33
N ALA A 104 -12.81 -0.23 8.94
CA ALA A 104 -13.44 -0.25 7.62
C ALA A 104 -12.43 0.01 6.50
N ASN A 105 -11.50 0.94 6.69
CA ASN A 105 -10.44 1.25 5.75
C ASN A 105 -9.47 0.07 5.61
N MET A 106 -8.90 -0.41 6.72
CA MET A 106 -7.99 -1.57 6.74
C MET A 106 -8.61 -2.82 6.06
N THR A 107 -9.86 -3.16 6.37
CA THR A 107 -10.53 -4.32 5.75
C THR A 107 -10.94 -4.05 4.30
N GLY A 108 -11.32 -2.82 3.97
CA GLY A 108 -11.66 -2.37 2.62
C GLY A 108 -10.47 -2.47 1.68
N ALA A 109 -9.30 -2.00 2.09
CA ALA A 109 -8.07 -2.07 1.31
C ALA A 109 -7.67 -3.52 0.98
N ASN A 110 -7.69 -4.42 1.98
CA ASN A 110 -7.41 -5.84 1.77
C ASN A 110 -8.39 -6.51 0.79
N ARG A 111 -9.68 -6.19 0.90
CA ARG A 111 -10.72 -6.71 -0.02
C ARG A 111 -10.58 -6.14 -1.42
N LEU A 112 -10.25 -4.86 -1.56
CA LEU A 112 -10.06 -4.21 -2.85
C LEU A 112 -8.82 -4.76 -3.55
N LEU A 113 -7.72 -4.99 -2.82
CA LEU A 113 -6.49 -5.56 -3.36
C LEU A 113 -6.72 -6.95 -3.96
N ILE A 114 -7.29 -7.87 -3.17
CA ILE A 114 -7.48 -9.27 -3.57
C ILE A 114 -8.69 -9.41 -4.52
N GLY A 115 -9.80 -8.72 -4.22
CA GLY A 115 -11.06 -8.87 -4.94
C GLY A 115 -11.15 -8.06 -6.24
N PHE A 116 -10.36 -6.99 -6.37
CA PHE A 116 -10.36 -6.15 -7.58
C PHE A 116 -8.98 -5.98 -8.18
N GLY A 117 -7.96 -5.63 -7.38
CA GLY A 117 -6.60 -5.38 -7.84
C GLY A 117 -5.99 -6.56 -8.60
N TRP A 118 -5.90 -7.73 -7.96
CA TRP A 118 -5.35 -8.93 -8.58
C TRP A 118 -6.13 -9.40 -9.83
N PRO A 119 -7.48 -9.51 -9.79
CA PRO A 119 -8.26 -9.84 -10.98
C PRO A 119 -8.09 -8.84 -12.12
N LEU A 120 -8.00 -7.54 -11.84
CA LEU A 120 -7.79 -6.51 -12.86
C LEU A 120 -6.43 -6.68 -13.53
N VAL A 121 -5.35 -6.86 -12.76
CA VAL A 121 -4.00 -7.08 -13.30
C VAL A 121 -3.98 -8.34 -14.17
N PHE A 122 -4.56 -9.44 -13.70
CA PHE A 122 -4.69 -10.68 -14.47
C PHE A 122 -5.49 -10.46 -15.77
N PHE A 123 -6.61 -9.75 -15.69
CA PHE A 123 -7.45 -9.45 -16.85
C PHE A 123 -6.72 -8.61 -17.90
N LEU A 124 -5.99 -7.56 -17.48
CA LEU A 124 -5.18 -6.74 -18.39
C LEU A 124 -4.06 -7.55 -19.04
N PHE A 125 -3.41 -8.43 -18.28
CA PHE A 125 -2.39 -9.33 -18.80
C PHE A 125 -2.97 -10.32 -19.82
N TRP A 126 -4.12 -10.94 -19.53
CA TRP A 126 -4.84 -11.80 -20.45
C TRP A 126 -5.24 -11.06 -21.74
N LEU A 127 -5.76 -9.83 -21.64
CA LEU A 127 -6.11 -9.02 -22.82
C LEU A 127 -4.92 -8.75 -23.74
N LYS A 128 -3.73 -8.57 -23.16
CA LYS A 128 -2.48 -8.36 -23.90
C LYS A 128 -1.96 -9.65 -24.53
N GLN A 129 -2.04 -10.77 -23.82
CA GLN A 129 -1.45 -12.04 -24.22
C GLN A 129 -2.37 -12.92 -25.09
N ARG A 130 -3.70 -12.73 -25.06
CA ARG A 130 -4.68 -13.53 -25.83
C ARG A 130 -4.47 -13.56 -27.34
N ARG A 131 -3.66 -12.65 -27.89
CA ARG A 131 -3.31 -12.58 -29.33
C ARG A 131 -1.96 -13.22 -29.67
N ARG A 132 -1.20 -13.68 -28.68
CA ARG A 132 0.10 -14.33 -28.84
C ARG A 132 -0.04 -15.83 -28.65
N GLN A 133 0.63 -16.62 -29.49
CA GLN A 133 0.66 -18.08 -29.34
C GLN A 133 1.64 -18.43 -28.22
N GLY A 134 1.12 -18.88 -27.08
CA GLY A 134 1.89 -19.29 -25.91
C GLY A 134 1.01 -19.45 -24.67
N PRO A 135 1.50 -20.13 -23.61
CA PRO A 135 0.80 -20.20 -22.34
C PRO A 135 0.47 -18.80 -21.83
N VAL A 136 -0.77 -18.59 -21.43
CA VAL A 136 -1.29 -17.27 -21.06
C VAL A 136 -0.56 -16.73 -19.83
N LEU A 137 -0.15 -17.58 -18.89
CA LEU A 137 0.51 -17.19 -17.64
C LEU A 137 1.41 -18.34 -17.13
N HIS A 138 2.71 -18.08 -16.97
CA HIS A 138 3.58 -18.90 -16.14
C HIS A 138 3.70 -18.22 -14.78
N LEU A 139 3.10 -18.82 -13.76
CA LEU A 139 3.33 -18.42 -12.38
C LEU A 139 4.61 -19.10 -11.90
N GLU A 140 5.45 -18.33 -11.23
CA GLU A 140 6.55 -18.90 -10.46
C GLU A 140 6.01 -19.83 -9.36
N PRO A 141 6.85 -20.76 -8.87
CA PRO A 141 6.50 -21.61 -7.76
C PRO A 141 5.96 -20.81 -6.59
N VAL A 142 4.86 -21.27 -6.01
CA VAL A 142 4.22 -20.62 -4.86
C VAL A 142 5.22 -20.41 -3.72
N HIS A 143 5.36 -19.17 -3.25
CA HIS A 143 6.10 -18.86 -2.04
C HIS A 143 5.32 -19.36 -0.81
N TYR A 144 5.53 -20.63 -0.45
CA TYR A 144 4.87 -21.29 0.69
C TYR A 144 5.03 -20.51 2.01
N LEU A 145 6.13 -19.75 2.16
CA LEU A 145 6.35 -18.87 3.29
C LEU A 145 5.23 -17.82 3.41
N GLU A 146 4.99 -17.04 2.35
CA GLU A 146 3.98 -15.98 2.32
C GLU A 146 2.57 -16.53 2.62
N LEU A 147 2.21 -17.64 1.95
CA LEU A 147 0.91 -18.28 2.17
C LEU A 147 0.76 -18.80 3.60
N SER A 148 1.80 -19.35 4.21
CA SER A 148 1.73 -19.86 5.59
C SER A 148 1.47 -18.75 6.61
N TYR A 149 2.13 -17.60 6.46
CA TYR A 149 1.92 -16.43 7.33
C TYR A 149 0.56 -15.79 7.07
N LEU A 150 0.13 -15.70 5.82
CA LEU A 150 -1.20 -15.22 5.46
C LEU A 150 -2.30 -16.13 6.03
N ALA A 151 -2.13 -17.45 5.96
CA ALA A 151 -3.05 -18.41 6.54
C ALA A 151 -3.12 -18.29 8.07
N LEU A 152 -1.98 -18.17 8.76
CA LEU A 152 -1.95 -17.93 10.20
C LEU A 152 -2.66 -16.63 10.57
N ALA A 153 -2.35 -15.52 9.88
CA ALA A 153 -2.96 -14.22 10.12
C ALA A 153 -4.49 -14.27 9.90
N THR A 154 -4.93 -14.96 8.85
CA THR A 154 -6.34 -15.17 8.54
C THR A 154 -7.03 -15.97 9.64
N PHE A 155 -6.42 -17.07 10.08
CA PHE A 155 -6.95 -17.88 11.17
C PHE A 155 -7.05 -17.07 12.47
N TYR A 156 -6.01 -16.30 12.80
CA TYR A 156 -6.02 -15.42 13.97
C TYR A 156 -7.12 -14.34 13.88
N SER A 157 -7.35 -13.79 12.69
CA SER A 157 -8.36 -12.75 12.47
C SER A 157 -9.79 -13.21 12.73
N PHE A 158 -10.09 -14.51 12.62
CA PHE A 158 -11.40 -15.04 13.03
C PHE A 158 -11.65 -14.90 14.53
N PHE A 159 -10.62 -14.95 15.37
CA PHE A 159 -10.78 -14.68 16.81
C PHE A 159 -11.07 -13.21 17.06
N ILE A 160 -10.39 -12.30 16.34
CA ILE A 160 -10.63 -10.85 16.39
C ILE A 160 -12.07 -10.54 16.00
N LEU A 161 -12.63 -11.22 14.98
CA LEU A 161 -14.01 -11.03 14.56
C LEU A 161 -15.03 -11.31 15.68
N ILE A 162 -14.74 -12.29 16.55
CA ILE A 162 -15.66 -12.69 17.62
C ILE A 162 -15.52 -11.78 18.84
N LYS A 163 -14.29 -11.40 19.22
CA LYS A 163 -14.02 -10.69 20.48
C LYS A 163 -13.80 -9.18 20.35
N GLY A 164 -13.52 -8.70 19.14
CA GLY A 164 -13.00 -7.35 18.88
C GLY A 164 -11.47 -7.28 18.94
N LEU A 165 -10.91 -6.21 18.37
CA LEU A 165 -9.47 -5.95 18.37
C LEU A 165 -9.03 -5.33 19.69
N ASP A 166 -8.03 -5.93 20.33
CA ASP A 166 -7.38 -5.40 21.53
C ASP A 166 -5.86 -5.19 21.34
N LEU A 167 -5.21 -4.74 22.40
CA LEU A 167 -3.77 -4.47 22.38
C LEU A 167 -2.94 -5.76 22.22
N VAL A 168 -3.42 -6.89 22.74
CA VAL A 168 -2.73 -8.19 22.61
C VAL A 168 -2.77 -8.64 21.16
N ASP A 169 -3.90 -8.49 20.48
CA ASP A 169 -4.01 -8.79 19.05
C ASP A 169 -3.03 -7.98 18.22
N SER A 170 -2.90 -6.69 18.55
CA SER A 170 -1.97 -5.79 17.88
C SER A 170 -0.53 -6.30 18.01
N PHE A 171 -0.11 -6.70 19.22
CA PHE A 171 1.21 -7.30 19.44
C PHE A 171 1.39 -8.62 18.68
N VAL A 172 0.37 -9.49 18.65
CA VAL A 172 0.43 -10.77 17.92
C VAL A 172 0.57 -10.53 16.42
N LEU A 173 -0.23 -9.64 15.83
CA LEU A 173 -0.17 -9.33 14.40
C LEU A 173 1.16 -8.66 14.01
N ILE A 174 1.66 -7.72 14.82
CA ILE A 174 2.98 -7.09 14.61
C ILE A 174 4.08 -8.13 14.70
N ALA A 175 4.08 -9.00 15.72
CA ALA A 175 5.07 -10.06 15.86
C ALA A 175 5.03 -11.01 14.66
N LEU A 176 3.84 -11.38 14.20
CA LEU A 176 3.66 -12.23 13.03
C LEU A 176 4.25 -11.59 11.76
N PHE A 177 4.01 -10.29 11.55
CA PHE A 177 4.61 -9.54 10.44
C PHE A 177 6.14 -9.45 10.56
N ILE A 178 6.68 -9.15 11.75
CA ILE A 178 8.13 -9.11 11.97
C ILE A 178 8.76 -10.47 11.68
N PHE A 179 8.19 -11.57 12.18
CA PHE A 179 8.70 -12.91 11.91
C PHE A 179 8.64 -13.26 10.42
N TYR A 180 7.58 -12.85 9.72
CA TYR A 180 7.49 -12.99 8.27
C TYR A 180 8.66 -12.26 7.58
N VAL A 181 8.85 -10.97 7.87
CA VAL A 181 9.92 -10.15 7.27
C VAL A 181 11.30 -10.77 7.54
N LEU A 182 11.58 -11.18 8.78
CA LEU A 182 12.86 -11.80 9.16
C LEU A 182 13.14 -13.14 8.46
N ARG A 183 12.09 -13.89 8.10
CA ARG A 183 12.24 -15.13 7.34
C ARG A 183 12.33 -14.86 5.85
N ALA A 184 11.51 -13.94 5.33
CA ALA A 184 11.50 -13.53 3.93
C ALA A 184 12.84 -12.90 3.53
N SER A 185 13.48 -12.14 4.41
CA SER A 185 14.78 -11.51 4.14
C SER A 185 15.94 -12.50 3.97
N ARG A 186 15.73 -13.80 4.23
CA ARG A 186 16.73 -14.86 4.03
C ARG A 186 16.57 -15.59 2.69
N ALA A 187 15.53 -15.28 1.92
CA ALA A 187 15.32 -15.84 0.59
C ALA A 187 16.28 -15.21 -0.43
N SER A 188 16.63 -15.95 -1.49
CA SER A 188 17.48 -15.44 -2.58
C SER A 188 16.77 -14.31 -3.32
N VAL A 189 17.54 -13.34 -3.78
CA VAL A 189 16.99 -12.11 -4.37
C VAL A 189 17.37 -12.01 -5.85
N GLU A 190 16.42 -11.63 -6.71
CA GLU A 190 16.55 -11.49 -8.18
C GLU A 190 16.74 -10.04 -8.66
N GLU A 191 17.65 -9.81 -9.61
CA GLU A 191 18.23 -8.49 -9.90
C GLU A 191 17.14 -7.45 -10.23
N PRO A 192 17.25 -6.20 -9.72
CA PRO A 192 16.20 -5.21 -9.87
C PRO A 192 16.08 -4.76 -11.33
N GLU A 193 14.92 -5.02 -11.94
CA GLU A 193 14.54 -4.40 -13.21
C GLU A 193 13.95 -3.01 -12.96
N LEU A 194 14.69 -1.96 -13.33
CA LEU A 194 14.15 -0.60 -13.34
C LEU A 194 12.99 -0.52 -14.35
N VAL A 195 11.87 0.10 -13.99
CA VAL A 195 10.67 0.36 -14.81
C VAL A 195 10.39 1.87 -14.96
N GLY A 196 10.75 2.68 -13.97
CA GLY A 196 10.43 4.09 -13.85
C GLY A 196 11.23 5.04 -14.77
N PRO A 197 11.04 6.36 -14.59
CA PRO A 197 11.65 7.40 -15.45
C PRO A 197 13.16 7.51 -15.31
N ALA A 198 13.76 6.78 -14.36
CA ALA A 198 15.20 6.70 -14.13
C ALA A 198 15.96 5.75 -15.07
N ARG A 199 15.26 5.08 -16.00
CA ARG A 199 15.86 4.30 -17.11
C ARG A 199 16.72 5.15 -18.06
#